data_AF-A0A2J0LQN6-F1
#
_entry.id   AF-A0A2J0LQN6-F1
#
_cell.length_a   1.000
_cell.length_b   1.000
_cell.length_c   1.000
_cell.angle_alpha   90.00
_cell.angle_beta   90.00
_cell.angle_gamma   90.00
#
_symmetry.space_group_name_H-M   'P 1'
#
loop_
_entity.id
_entity.type
_entity.pdbx_description
1 polymer ?
#
loop_
_entity_poly.entity_id
_entity_poly.type
_entity_poly.pdbx_seq_one_letter_code
_entity_poly.pdbx_strand_id
1 'polypeptide(L)'
;MLFSIISAILLILSFPNFNFSLLVFIGFIPLFFAIENKSPQKAFLISYICGFIFYLGTLYWLYHVTVIGLIILCLYLALYFGGFGWIFVGGGFKTRPYIFLIPFVWIFLEYIQAHLFTGFGWALLGYSQYKNLLLIQIADFSGVYGVSFVIMMVNVSVYMSLRGAKRRSNPCKKIASSAFGL
;
A
#
# COMPACT_ATOMS: atom_id res chain seq x y z
N MET A 1 4.44 0.39 14.03
CA MET A 1 4.88 -1.01 14.00
C MET A 1 3.69 -1.97 14.06
N LEU A 2 2.86 -1.96 15.10
CA LEU A 2 1.69 -2.88 15.14
C LEU A 2 0.77 -2.74 13.91
N PHE A 3 0.38 -1.51 13.55
CA PHE A 3 -0.47 -1.28 12.38
C PHE A 3 0.15 -1.68 11.03
N SER A 4 1.48 -1.59 10.87
CA SER A 4 2.14 -2.04 9.64
C SER A 4 2.13 -3.57 9.52
N ILE A 5 2.25 -4.29 10.65
CA ILE A 5 2.12 -5.76 10.67
C ILE A 5 0.68 -6.16 10.33
N ILE A 6 -0.32 -5.49 10.90
CA ILE A 6 -1.73 -5.73 10.58
C ILE A 6 -1.98 -5.51 9.08
N SER A 7 -1.45 -4.42 8.52
CA SER A 7 -1.54 -4.15 7.08
C SER A 7 -0.94 -5.29 6.25
N ALA A 8 0.27 -5.74 6.59
CA ALA A 8 0.92 -6.86 5.91
C ALA A 8 0.07 -8.14 5.96
N ILE A 9 -0.50 -8.49 7.12
CA ILE A 9 -1.36 -9.67 7.27
C ILE A 9 -2.61 -9.55 6.40
N LEU A 10 -3.30 -8.39 6.41
CA LEU A 10 -4.47 -8.17 5.57
C LEU A 10 -4.14 -8.32 4.07
N LEU A 11 -2.98 -7.80 3.65
CA LEU A 11 -2.52 -7.94 2.27
C LEU A 11 -2.21 -9.41 1.95
N ILE A 12 -1.47 -10.13 2.79
CA ILE A 12 -1.17 -11.57 2.57
C ILE A 12 -2.46 -12.38 2.40
N LEU A 13 -3.46 -12.15 3.27
CA LEU A 13 -4.75 -12.84 3.21
C LEU A 13 -5.58 -12.51 1.96
N SER A 14 -5.26 -11.42 1.26
CA SER A 14 -5.93 -11.05 0.01
C SER A 14 -5.42 -11.80 -1.22
N PHE A 15 -4.28 -12.48 -1.11
CA PHE A 15 -3.66 -13.22 -2.21
C PHE A 15 -4.17 -14.68 -2.31
N PRO A 16 -3.95 -15.36 -3.46
CA PRO A 16 -4.66 -16.58 -3.87
C PRO A 16 -4.68 -17.73 -2.85
N ASN A 17 -3.69 -17.81 -1.96
CA ASN A 17 -3.63 -18.86 -0.93
C ASN A 17 -4.80 -18.81 0.05
N PHE A 18 -5.35 -17.62 0.30
CA PHE A 18 -6.43 -17.40 1.28
C PHE A 18 -7.74 -16.92 0.63
N ASN A 19 -7.69 -16.39 -0.60
CA ASN A 19 -8.84 -15.99 -1.41
C ASN A 19 -9.76 -14.91 -0.79
N PHE A 20 -9.33 -14.16 0.23
CA PHE A 20 -10.08 -13.04 0.77
C PHE A 20 -9.79 -11.74 0.01
N SER A 21 -10.10 -11.74 -1.28
CA SER A 21 -9.79 -10.64 -2.22
C SER A 21 -10.31 -9.28 -1.76
N LEU A 22 -11.39 -9.23 -0.98
CA LEU A 22 -11.95 -7.98 -0.43
C LEU A 22 -11.01 -7.28 0.57
N LEU A 23 -10.13 -8.02 1.24
CA LEU A 23 -9.22 -7.45 2.24
C LEU A 23 -8.20 -6.49 1.60
N VAL A 24 -7.91 -6.63 0.31
CA VAL A 24 -6.97 -5.73 -0.38
C VAL A 24 -7.47 -4.28 -0.37
N PHE A 25 -8.79 -4.05 -0.38
CA PHE A 25 -9.41 -2.72 -0.40
C PHE A 25 -9.30 -1.97 0.93
N ILE A 26 -8.94 -2.68 2.00
CA ILE A 26 -8.70 -2.11 3.32
C ILE A 26 -7.26 -2.36 3.82
N GLY A 27 -6.47 -3.13 3.07
CA GLY A 27 -5.16 -3.63 3.50
C GLY A 27 -4.14 -2.53 3.74
N PHE A 28 -4.18 -1.42 3.00
CA PHE A 28 -3.24 -0.29 3.18
C PHE A 28 -3.68 0.69 4.26
N ILE A 29 -4.95 0.65 4.69
CA ILE A 29 -5.49 1.63 5.66
C ILE A 29 -4.67 1.64 6.98
N PRO A 30 -4.35 0.49 7.61
CA PRO A 30 -3.53 0.49 8.82
C PRO A 30 -2.12 1.04 8.57
N LEU A 31 -1.52 0.75 7.41
CA LEU A 31 -0.21 1.28 7.04
C LEU A 31 -0.22 2.81 6.93
N PHE A 32 -1.24 3.39 6.29
CA PHE A 32 -1.40 4.85 6.20
C PHE A 32 -1.46 5.51 7.58
N PHE A 33 -2.21 4.93 8.52
CA PHE A 33 -2.22 5.41 9.90
C PHE A 33 -0.89 5.19 10.64
N ALA A 34 -0.14 4.13 10.32
CA ALA A 34 1.14 3.83 10.94
C ALA A 34 2.22 4.85 10.60
N ILE A 35 2.22 5.33 9.35
CA ILE A 35 3.20 6.30 8.84
C ILE A 35 2.72 7.75 8.97
N GLU A 36 1.44 7.98 9.31
CA GLU A 36 0.89 9.31 9.50
C GLU A 36 1.68 10.08 10.59
N ASN A 37 2.10 11.31 10.27
CA ASN A 37 2.88 12.19 11.15
C ASN A 37 4.27 11.64 11.55
N LYS A 38 4.83 10.72 10.77
CA LYS A 38 6.25 10.31 10.88
C LYS A 38 7.12 11.16 9.97
N SER A 39 8.44 11.08 10.15
CA SER A 39 9.39 11.61 9.18
C SER A 39 9.46 10.67 7.95
N PRO A 40 9.82 11.16 6.76
CA PRO A 40 9.93 10.32 5.56
C PRO A 40 10.82 9.09 5.75
N GLN A 41 11.92 9.21 6.49
CA GLN A 41 12.83 8.08 6.78
C GLN A 41 12.17 7.02 7.68
N LYS A 42 11.39 7.46 8.67
CA LYS A 42 10.63 6.53 9.53
C LYS A 42 9.50 5.87 8.75
N ALA A 43 8.84 6.62 7.86
CA ALA A 43 7.80 6.09 6.98
C ALA A 43 8.35 5.05 5.99
N PHE A 44 9.54 5.28 5.45
CA PHE A 44 10.29 4.31 4.66
C PHE A 44 10.48 3.02 5.45
N LEU A 45 11.07 3.08 6.65
CA LEU A 45 11.36 1.89 7.44
C LEU A 45 10.11 1.10 7.82
N ILE A 46 9.04 1.79 8.26
CA ILE A 46 7.78 1.15 8.64
C ILE A 46 7.13 0.45 7.43
N SER A 47 7.13 1.11 6.28
CA SER A 47 6.54 0.55 5.05
C SER A 47 7.41 -0.56 4.48
N TYR A 48 8.74 -0.43 4.56
CA TYR A 48 9.69 -1.47 4.19
C TYR A 48 9.46 -2.75 4.98
N ILE A 49 9.30 -2.66 6.32
CA ILE A 49 8.97 -3.82 7.16
C ILE A 49 7.61 -4.42 6.77
N CYS A 50 6.61 -3.58 6.49
CA CYS A 50 5.31 -4.05 5.98
C CYS A 50 5.45 -4.84 4.68
N GLY A 51 6.18 -4.31 3.71
CA GLY A 51 6.45 -4.94 2.42
C GLY A 51 7.22 -6.24 2.58
N PHE A 52 8.26 -6.26 3.41
CA PHE A 52 9.05 -7.47 3.68
C PHE A 52 8.18 -8.62 4.21
N ILE A 53 7.33 -8.35 5.21
CA ILE A 53 6.41 -9.34 5.76
C ILE A 53 5.42 -9.79 4.68
N PHE A 54 4.85 -8.85 3.91
CA PHE A 54 3.91 -9.13 2.83
C PHE A 54 4.51 -10.04 1.75
N TYR A 55 5.69 -9.72 1.22
CA TYR A 55 6.33 -10.54 0.20
C TYR A 55 6.78 -11.88 0.76
N LEU A 56 7.28 -11.95 1.99
CA LEU A 56 7.67 -13.22 2.60
C LEU A 56 6.46 -14.15 2.75
N GLY A 57 5.31 -13.62 3.17
CA GLY A 57 4.07 -14.39 3.29
C GLY A 57 3.42 -14.75 1.96
N THR A 58 3.58 -13.93 0.92
CA THR A 58 2.95 -14.16 -0.40
C THR A 58 3.82 -15.04 -1.29
N LEU A 59 5.13 -14.88 -1.22
CA LEU A 59 6.13 -15.61 -2.01
C LEU A 59 6.77 -16.76 -1.23
N TYR A 60 6.18 -17.16 -0.09
CA TYR A 60 6.76 -18.19 0.78
C TYR A 60 7.12 -19.45 0.00
N TRP A 61 6.31 -19.84 -0.99
CA TRP A 61 6.48 -21.02 -1.83
C TRP A 61 7.84 -21.10 -2.55
N LEU A 62 8.55 -19.98 -2.74
CA LEU A 62 9.92 -19.97 -3.29
C LEU A 62 10.96 -20.62 -2.38
N TYR A 63 10.61 -20.95 -1.12
CA TYR A 63 11.48 -21.70 -0.22
C TYR A 63 11.91 -23.06 -0.81
N HIS A 64 11.06 -23.67 -1.64
CA HIS A 64 11.36 -24.91 -2.35
C HIS A 64 12.45 -24.76 -3.42
N VAL A 65 12.71 -23.54 -3.89
CA VAL A 65 13.72 -23.24 -4.90
C VAL A 65 15.02 -22.81 -4.22
N THR A 66 14.96 -21.77 -3.37
CA THR A 66 16.11 -21.27 -2.62
C THR A 66 15.67 -20.39 -1.45
N VAL A 67 16.11 -20.76 -0.25
CA VAL A 67 15.84 -19.97 0.97
C VAL A 67 16.56 -18.63 0.93
N ILE A 68 17.83 -18.63 0.51
CA ILE A 68 18.66 -17.42 0.44
C ILE A 68 18.10 -16.47 -0.63
N GLY A 69 17.76 -17.00 -1.81
CA GLY A 69 17.17 -16.20 -2.88
C GLY A 69 15.82 -15.60 -2.50
N LEU A 70 14.96 -16.35 -1.79
CA LEU A 70 13.70 -15.82 -1.24
C LEU A 70 13.96 -14.62 -0.31
N ILE A 71 14.87 -14.74 0.65
CA ILE A 71 15.15 -13.64 1.60
C ILE A 71 15.67 -12.40 0.87
N ILE A 72 16.65 -12.57 -0.03
CA ILE A 72 17.23 -11.46 -0.80
C ILE A 72 16.16 -10.81 -1.68
N LEU A 73 15.33 -11.61 -2.35
CA LEU A 73 14.24 -11.13 -3.19
C LEU A 73 13.23 -10.32 -2.36
N CYS A 74 12.81 -10.82 -1.20
CA CYS A 74 11.90 -10.09 -0.32
C CYS A 74 12.51 -8.78 0.19
N LEU A 75 13.81 -8.75 0.52
CA LEU A 75 14.51 -7.53 0.90
C LEU A 75 14.55 -6.51 -0.23
N TYR A 76 14.76 -6.97 -1.47
CA TYR A 76 14.71 -6.13 -2.67
C TYR A 76 13.30 -5.58 -2.92
N LEU A 77 12.28 -6.44 -2.94
CA LEU A 77 10.91 -6.03 -3.23
C LEU A 77 10.33 -5.11 -2.13
N ALA A 78 10.73 -5.30 -0.88
CA ALA A 78 10.34 -4.43 0.22
C ALA A 78 10.77 -2.96 0.00
N LEU A 79 11.77 -2.69 -0.84
CA LEU A 79 12.18 -1.33 -1.21
C LEU A 79 11.05 -0.56 -1.90
N TYR A 80 10.17 -1.21 -2.67
CA TYR A 80 9.03 -0.55 -3.32
C TYR A 80 8.01 -0.05 -2.30
N PHE A 81 7.70 -0.85 -1.27
CA PHE A 81 6.88 -0.39 -0.15
C PHE A 81 7.58 0.71 0.65
N GLY A 82 8.88 0.58 0.91
CA GLY A 82 9.67 1.61 1.59
C GLY A 82 9.62 2.95 0.84
N GLY A 83 9.92 2.91 -0.46
CA GLY A 83 9.85 4.06 -1.37
C GLY A 83 8.47 4.70 -1.39
N PHE A 84 7.41 3.88 -1.46
CA PHE A 84 6.04 4.35 -1.35
C PHE A 84 5.80 5.13 -0.05
N GLY A 85 6.18 4.57 1.11
CA GLY A 85 6.04 5.23 2.40
C GLY A 85 6.80 6.55 2.50
N TRP A 86 8.02 6.60 1.94
CA TRP A 86 8.84 7.80 1.87
C TRP A 86 8.17 8.89 1.02
N ILE A 87 7.74 8.56 -0.20
CA ILE A 87 7.06 9.49 -1.12
C ILE A 87 5.73 9.94 -0.52
N PHE A 88 4.97 9.04 0.10
CA PHE A 88 3.68 9.33 0.69
C PHE A 88 3.77 10.42 1.78
N VAL A 89 4.76 10.28 2.68
CA VAL A 89 4.96 11.24 3.76
C VAL A 89 5.72 12.49 3.30
N GLY A 90 6.76 12.32 2.48
CA GLY A 90 7.60 13.41 1.95
C GLY A 90 6.85 14.32 0.99
N GLY A 91 5.95 13.78 0.16
CA GLY A 91 5.08 14.52 -0.75
C GLY A 91 3.95 15.29 -0.07
N GLY A 92 3.77 15.13 1.26
CA GLY A 92 2.83 15.94 2.02
C GLY A 92 1.36 15.70 1.68
N PHE A 93 1.00 14.50 1.25
CA PHE A 93 -0.34 14.16 0.73
C PHE A 93 -1.45 14.19 1.82
N LYS A 94 -1.83 15.39 2.27
CA LYS A 94 -2.74 15.62 3.41
C LYS A 94 -4.13 16.14 3.05
N THR A 95 -4.40 16.48 1.78
CA THR A 95 -5.63 17.10 1.28
C THR A 95 -6.38 16.20 0.29
N ARG A 96 -7.63 16.54 -0.05
CA ARG A 96 -8.49 15.76 -0.97
C ARG A 96 -7.95 15.53 -2.39
N PRO A 97 -7.23 16.46 -3.08
CA PRO A 97 -6.74 16.20 -4.44
C PRO A 97 -5.80 14.98 -4.55
N TYR A 98 -5.23 14.50 -3.45
CA TYR A 98 -4.29 13.37 -3.48
C TYR A 98 -4.94 11.99 -3.62
N ILE A 99 -6.28 11.91 -3.70
CA ILE A 99 -7.00 10.65 -3.98
C ILE A 99 -6.53 10.03 -5.29
N PHE A 100 -6.15 10.85 -6.28
CA PHE A 100 -5.65 10.36 -7.56
C PHE A 100 -4.13 10.17 -7.57
N LEU A 101 -3.38 11.08 -6.92
CA LEU A 101 -1.93 11.07 -6.98
C LEU A 101 -1.30 9.87 -6.25
N ILE A 102 -1.83 9.47 -5.09
CA ILE A 102 -1.30 8.33 -4.33
C ILE A 102 -1.41 7.00 -5.12
N PRO A 103 -2.56 6.67 -5.74
CA PRO A 103 -2.65 5.52 -6.64
C PRO A 103 -1.64 5.55 -7.79
N PHE A 104 -1.41 6.70 -8.41
CA PHE A 104 -0.39 6.81 -9.47
C PHE A 104 1.02 6.52 -8.97
N VAL A 105 1.38 7.02 -7.77
CA VAL A 105 2.67 6.70 -7.15
C VAL A 105 2.82 5.20 -6.93
N TRP A 106 1.78 4.54 -6.42
CA TRP A 106 1.82 3.09 -6.20
C TRP A 106 2.02 2.31 -7.50
N ILE A 107 1.24 2.63 -8.53
CA ILE A 107 1.34 1.96 -9.84
C ILE A 107 2.70 2.20 -10.48
N PHE A 108 3.24 3.41 -10.37
CA PHE A 108 4.56 3.70 -10.89
C PHE A 108 5.62 2.80 -10.24
N LEU A 109 5.50 2.55 -8.92
CA LEU A 109 6.39 1.63 -8.21
C LEU A 109 6.15 0.16 -8.61
N GLU A 110 4.89 -0.26 -8.80
CA GLU A 110 4.58 -1.59 -9.34
C GLU A 110 5.14 -1.79 -10.75
N TYR A 111 5.06 -0.75 -11.58
CA TYR A 111 5.61 -0.77 -12.94
C TYR A 111 7.14 -0.88 -12.92
N ILE A 112 7.82 -0.11 -12.07
CA ILE A 112 9.27 -0.24 -11.88
C ILE A 112 9.61 -1.66 -11.38
N GLN A 113 8.90 -2.16 -10.37
CA GLN A 113 9.08 -3.52 -9.86
C GLN A 113 8.98 -4.56 -10.97
N ALA A 114 8.01 -4.41 -11.87
CA ALA A 114 7.76 -5.35 -12.95
C ALA A 114 8.78 -5.27 -14.11
N HIS A 115 9.62 -4.24 -14.20
CA HIS A 115 10.52 -4.05 -15.35
C HIS A 115 12.00 -3.78 -14.99
N LEU A 116 12.32 -3.36 -13.76
CA LEU A 116 13.68 -2.98 -13.37
C LEU A 116 14.61 -4.20 -13.27
N PHE A 117 15.86 -4.06 -13.76
CA PHE A 117 16.94 -5.07 -13.84
C PHE A 117 16.65 -6.30 -14.70
N THR A 118 15.47 -6.88 -14.57
CA THR A 118 14.84 -7.90 -15.43
C THR A 118 13.33 -7.97 -15.19
N GLY A 119 12.84 -7.33 -14.12
CA GLY A 119 11.44 -7.30 -13.75
C GLY A 119 11.01 -8.47 -12.87
N PHE A 120 10.25 -8.16 -11.81
CA PHE A 120 9.55 -9.15 -10.98
C PHE A 120 8.09 -8.73 -10.80
N GLY A 121 7.29 -8.95 -11.83
CA GLY A 121 5.86 -8.57 -11.87
C GLY A 121 4.93 -9.50 -11.08
N TRP A 122 5.39 -10.15 -10.00
CA TRP A 122 4.58 -10.98 -9.11
C TRP A 122 4.07 -10.18 -7.91
N ALA A 123 3.01 -10.69 -7.27
CA ALA A 123 2.40 -10.09 -6.08
C ALA A 123 1.94 -8.63 -6.26
N LEU A 124 1.55 -8.25 -7.48
CA LEU A 124 0.91 -6.96 -7.77
C LEU A 124 -0.50 -6.94 -7.18
N LEU A 125 -0.98 -5.78 -6.70
CA LEU A 125 -2.27 -5.70 -6.00
C LEU A 125 -3.43 -6.16 -6.89
N GLY A 126 -3.41 -5.85 -8.19
CA GLY A 126 -4.44 -6.27 -9.13
C GLY A 126 -4.63 -7.78 -9.21
N TYR A 127 -3.60 -8.59 -8.95
CA TYR A 127 -3.74 -10.06 -8.96
C TYR A 127 -4.62 -10.61 -7.84
N SER A 128 -4.82 -9.86 -6.75
CA SER A 128 -5.80 -10.25 -5.72
C SER A 128 -7.22 -10.40 -6.28
N GLN A 129 -7.53 -9.75 -7.41
CA GLN A 129 -8.86 -9.74 -8.01
C GLN A 129 -9.02 -10.73 -9.18
N TYR A 130 -8.11 -11.71 -9.34
CA TYR A 130 -8.15 -12.64 -10.47
C TYR A 130 -9.46 -13.45 -10.60
N LYS A 131 -10.21 -13.67 -9.50
CA LYS A 131 -11.53 -14.31 -9.53
C LYS A 131 -12.71 -13.34 -9.67
N ASN A 132 -12.48 -12.03 -9.59
CA ASN A 132 -13.53 -11.03 -9.63
C ASN A 132 -13.77 -10.57 -11.07
N LEU A 133 -14.72 -11.23 -11.74
CA LEU A 133 -15.06 -10.98 -13.15
C LEU A 133 -15.36 -9.52 -13.48
N LEU A 134 -16.01 -8.79 -12.56
CA LEU A 134 -16.36 -7.39 -12.81
C LEU A 134 -15.15 -6.47 -12.78
N LEU A 135 -14.22 -6.69 -11.85
CA LEU A 135 -13.03 -5.85 -11.72
C LEU A 135 -11.93 -6.23 -12.70
N ILE A 136 -11.80 -7.51 -13.02
CA ILE A 136 -10.70 -7.97 -13.89
C ILE A 136 -10.84 -7.45 -15.32
N GLN A 137 -12.04 -7.10 -15.78
CA GLN A 137 -12.28 -6.49 -17.10
C GLN A 137 -11.52 -5.17 -17.32
N ILE A 138 -11.18 -4.45 -16.24
CA ILE A 138 -10.34 -3.24 -16.33
C ILE A 138 -8.95 -3.56 -16.90
N ALA A 139 -8.48 -4.79 -16.69
CA ALA A 139 -7.20 -5.25 -17.19
C ALA A 139 -7.15 -5.36 -18.72
N ASP A 140 -8.29 -5.50 -19.41
CA ASP A 140 -8.33 -5.56 -20.88
C ASP A 140 -7.87 -4.23 -21.51
N PHE A 141 -8.10 -3.10 -20.83
CA PHE A 141 -7.71 -1.78 -21.33
C PHE A 141 -6.36 -1.30 -20.77
N SER A 142 -6.09 -1.56 -19.50
CA SER A 142 -4.99 -0.93 -18.76
C SER A 142 -4.00 -1.92 -18.14
N GLY A 143 -4.20 -3.22 -18.38
CA GLY A 143 -3.49 -4.29 -17.70
C GLY A 143 -3.80 -4.33 -16.20
N VAL A 144 -3.02 -5.15 -15.48
CA VAL A 144 -3.14 -5.32 -14.02
C VAL A 144 -3.06 -3.99 -13.24
N TYR A 145 -2.36 -3.00 -13.80
CA TYR A 145 -2.14 -1.70 -13.16
C TYR A 145 -3.42 -0.88 -12.96
N GLY A 146 -4.40 -0.97 -13.87
CA GLY A 146 -5.69 -0.29 -13.65
C GLY A 146 -6.51 -0.91 -12.53
N VAL A 147 -6.40 -2.22 -12.33
CA VAL A 147 -7.02 -2.89 -11.18
C VAL A 147 -6.32 -2.45 -9.89
N SER A 148 -4.99 -2.42 -9.87
CA SER A 148 -4.20 -1.87 -8.75
C SER A 148 -4.56 -0.40 -8.45
N PHE A 149 -4.81 0.41 -9.48
CA PHE A 149 -5.25 1.81 -9.34
C PHE A 149 -6.54 1.92 -8.54
N VAL A 150 -7.57 1.16 -8.94
CA VAL A 150 -8.87 1.17 -8.29
C VAL A 150 -8.75 0.70 -6.85
N ILE A 151 -8.00 -0.37 -6.59
CA ILE A 151 -7.74 -0.87 -5.24
C ILE A 151 -7.10 0.21 -4.36
N MET A 152 -6.04 0.86 -4.84
CA MET A 152 -5.33 1.88 -4.08
C MET A 152 -6.21 3.12 -3.88
N MET A 153 -6.99 3.51 -4.89
CA MET A 153 -7.92 4.63 -4.80
C MET A 153 -8.97 4.42 -3.71
N VAL A 154 -9.52 3.21 -3.60
CA VAL A 154 -10.46 2.85 -2.54
C VAL A 154 -9.79 2.95 -1.17
N ASN A 155 -8.60 2.35 -0.99
CA ASN A 155 -7.85 2.42 0.27
C ASN A 155 -7.62 3.88 0.72
N VAL A 156 -7.17 4.73 -0.21
CA VAL A 156 -6.91 6.15 0.05
C VAL A 156 -8.19 6.90 0.38
N SER A 157 -9.28 6.66 -0.36
CA SER A 157 -10.59 7.30 -0.13
C SER A 157 -11.16 6.97 1.24
N VAL A 158 -11.08 5.69 1.64
CA VAL A 158 -11.54 5.24 2.97
C VAL A 158 -10.64 5.83 4.06
N TYR A 159 -9.32 5.78 3.89
CA TYR A 159 -8.38 6.39 4.84
C TYR A 159 -8.66 7.90 5.05
N MET A 160 -8.84 8.66 3.98
CA MET A 160 -9.15 10.09 4.08
C MET A 160 -10.49 10.35 4.78
N SER A 161 -11.50 9.51 4.54
CA SER A 161 -12.81 9.62 5.18
C SER A 161 -12.71 9.37 6.70
N LEU A 162 -12.00 8.31 7.10
CA LEU A 162 -11.76 7.98 8.51
C LEU A 162 -10.94 9.05 9.23
N ARG A 163 -9.90 9.57 8.56
CA ARG A 163 -9.07 10.67 9.08
C ARG A 163 -9.88 11.95 9.26
N GLY A 164 -10.77 12.26 8.30
CA GLY A 164 -11.67 13.40 8.37
C GLY A 164 -12.66 13.30 9.53
N ALA A 165 -13.26 12.12 9.75
CA ALA A 165 -14.14 11.87 10.89
C ALA A 165 -13.42 12.07 12.24
N LYS A 166 -12.20 11.53 12.37
CA LYS A 166 -11.37 11.68 13.58
C LYS A 166 -10.95 13.13 13.88
N ARG A 167 -10.78 13.96 12.85
CA ARG A 167 -10.53 15.40 13.01
C ARG A 167 -11.76 16.15 13.49
N ARG A 168 -12.96 15.77 13.02
CA ARG A 168 -14.23 16.39 13.45
C ARG A 168 -14.59 16.05 14.89
N SER A 169 -14.29 14.83 15.35
CA SER A 169 -14.55 14.40 16.73
C SER A 169 -13.60 14.99 17.78
N ASN A 170 -12.51 15.66 17.37
CA ASN A 170 -11.55 16.32 18.27
C ASN A 170 -11.59 17.85 18.13
N PRO A 171 -12.63 18.54 18.64
CA PRO A 171 -12.84 19.98 18.46
C PRO A 171 -11.74 20.87 19.08
N CYS A 172 -11.03 20.43 20.14
CA CYS A 172 -10.00 21.25 20.79
C CYS A 172 -8.83 21.67 19.87
N LYS A 173 -8.47 20.87 18.85
CA LYS A 173 -7.42 21.28 17.89
C LYS A 173 -7.91 22.31 16.87
N LYS A 174 -9.21 22.36 16.62
CA LYS A 174 -9.84 23.30 15.68
C LYS A 174 -9.83 24.72 16.21
N ILE A 175 -10.00 24.88 17.54
CA ILE A 175 -9.97 26.16 18.24
C ILE A 175 -8.54 26.71 18.32
N ALA A 176 -7.54 25.85 18.55
CA ALA A 176 -6.14 26.27 18.57
C ALA A 176 -5.64 26.78 17.21
N SER A 177 -6.06 26.17 16.09
CA SER A 177 -5.68 26.66 14.75
C SER A 177 -6.45 27.90 14.30
N SER A 178 -7.62 28.19 14.88
CA SER A 178 -8.35 29.43 14.60
C SER A 178 -7.96 30.58 15.54
N ALA A 179 -7.43 30.27 16.73
CA ALA A 179 -6.92 31.25 17.68
C ALA A 179 -5.50 31.73 17.32
N PHE A 180 -4.68 30.88 16.69
CA PHE A 180 -3.40 31.25 16.09
C PHE A 180 -3.57 31.37 14.58
N GLY A 181 -4.11 32.50 14.12
CA GLY A 181 -4.18 32.83 12.70
C GLY A 181 -2.78 32.98 12.09
N LEU A 182 -2.29 31.89 11.49
CA LEU A 182 -1.27 31.86 10.43
C LEU A 182 -1.81 31.03 9.26
#